data_AF-A0A256IMW8-F1
#
_entry.id   AF-A0A256IMW8-F1
#
_cell.length_a   1.000
_cell.length_b   1.000
_cell.length_c   1.000
_cell.angle_alpha   90.00
_cell.angle_beta   90.00
_cell.angle_gamma   90.00
#
_symmetry.space_group_name_H-M   'P 1'
#
loop_
_entity.id
_entity.type
_entity.pdbx_description
1 polymer ?
#
loop_
_entity_poly.entity_id
_entity_poly.type
_entity_poly.pdbx_seq_one_letter_code
_entity_poly.pdbx_strand_id
1 'polypeptide(L)'
;MDPLDPDDDLLESLYVVNKVAKRLADEATAAYDRGDVTESNVASARKDALYRTKTDVLNRIVAADPEAVTGEYHAVHGDVWLLVTVNGWEFHQPPHAFGSDLTDRIETANSVDEPRDVPYVRDASVERSDRSLEEALRRLADRGVDANDHLARPTISGEHDRLVDVRWACLR
;
A
#
# COMPACT_ATOMS: atom_id res chain seq x y z
N MET A 1 -0.25 -18.07 7.60
CA MET A 1 -0.02 -17.03 6.59
C MET A 1 1.10 -17.57 5.71
N ASP A 2 0.88 -17.65 4.40
CA ASP A 2 1.89 -18.25 3.51
C ASP A 2 3.08 -17.30 3.38
N PRO A 3 4.33 -17.75 3.55
CA PRO A 3 5.49 -16.85 3.48
C PRO A 3 5.65 -16.25 2.07
N LEU A 4 6.28 -15.08 1.98
CA LEU A 4 6.70 -14.45 0.73
C LEU A 4 8.19 -14.15 0.79
N ASP A 5 8.91 -14.56 -0.24
CA ASP A 5 10.32 -14.18 -0.44
C ASP A 5 10.37 -12.75 -1.01
N PRO A 6 11.04 -11.79 -0.35
CA PRO A 6 11.07 -10.39 -0.76
C PRO A 6 12.07 -10.14 -1.91
N ASP A 7 11.89 -10.81 -3.05
CA ASP A 7 12.67 -10.53 -4.25
C ASP A 7 12.34 -9.16 -4.87
N ASP A 8 13.23 -8.65 -5.71
CA ASP A 8 13.05 -7.34 -6.37
C ASP A 8 11.78 -7.28 -7.21
N ASP A 9 11.36 -8.38 -7.81
CA ASP A 9 10.13 -8.44 -8.60
C ASP A 9 8.88 -8.23 -7.70
N LEU A 10 8.90 -8.76 -6.47
CA LEU A 10 7.82 -8.56 -5.49
C LEU A 10 7.78 -7.11 -5.06
N LEU A 11 8.94 -6.60 -4.64
CA LEU A 11 9.07 -5.29 -4.02
C LEU A 11 8.83 -4.16 -5.02
N GLU A 12 9.26 -4.34 -6.27
CA GLU A 12 8.92 -3.42 -7.36
C GLU A 12 7.40 -3.42 -7.65
N SER A 13 6.74 -4.59 -7.64
CA SER A 13 5.28 -4.68 -7.82
C SER A 13 4.54 -3.98 -6.68
N LEU A 14 5.01 -4.19 -5.45
CA LEU A 14 4.50 -3.56 -4.25
C LEU A 14 4.68 -2.03 -4.29
N TYR A 15 5.83 -1.56 -4.78
CA TYR A 15 6.13 -0.14 -4.98
C TYR A 15 5.15 0.50 -5.97
N VAL A 16 4.90 -0.14 -7.11
CA VAL A 16 3.93 0.33 -8.10
C VAL A 16 2.53 0.42 -7.50
N VAL A 17 2.09 -0.62 -6.77
CA VAL A 17 0.80 -0.63 -6.07
C VAL A 17 0.68 0.52 -5.07
N ASN A 18 1.68 0.72 -4.22
CA ASN A 18 1.70 1.80 -3.23
C ASN A 18 1.62 3.19 -3.88
N LYS A 19 2.34 3.39 -4.99
CA LYS A 19 2.34 4.64 -5.76
C LYS A 19 0.97 4.91 -6.39
N VAL A 20 0.31 3.89 -6.94
CA VAL A 20 -1.03 4.06 -7.50
C VAL A 20 -2.08 4.26 -6.41
N ALA A 21 -1.94 3.63 -5.24
CA ALA A 21 -2.79 3.92 -4.10
C ALA A 21 -2.74 5.41 -3.71
N LYS A 22 -1.53 6.00 -3.62
CA LYS A 22 -1.37 7.44 -3.39
C LYS A 22 -2.07 8.29 -4.46
N ARG A 23 -1.88 7.96 -5.74
CA ARG A 23 -2.56 8.67 -6.85
C ARG A 23 -4.09 8.56 -6.74
N LEU A 24 -4.62 7.38 -6.41
CA LEU A 24 -6.07 7.18 -6.23
C LEU A 24 -6.62 7.99 -5.03
N ALA A 25 -5.81 8.24 -4.00
CA ALA A 25 -6.21 9.13 -2.91
C ALA A 25 -6.40 10.57 -3.40
N ASP A 26 -5.47 11.06 -4.22
CA ASP A 26 -5.57 12.39 -4.84
C ASP A 26 -6.77 12.47 -5.80
N GLU A 27 -6.97 11.45 -6.63
CA GLU A 27 -8.10 11.34 -7.56
C GLU A 27 -9.45 11.30 -6.82
N ALA A 28 -9.54 10.53 -5.72
CA ALA A 28 -10.75 10.45 -4.90
C ALA A 28 -11.11 11.81 -4.27
N THR A 29 -10.11 12.53 -3.79
CA THR A 29 -10.26 13.88 -3.21
C THR A 29 -10.72 14.86 -4.27
N ALA A 30 -10.02 14.90 -5.42
CA ALA A 30 -10.38 15.76 -6.53
C ALA A 30 -11.81 15.48 -7.05
N ALA A 31 -12.25 14.21 -7.04
CA ALA A 31 -13.60 13.80 -7.45
C ALA A 31 -14.66 14.27 -6.47
N TYR A 32 -14.39 14.13 -5.18
CA TYR A 32 -15.25 14.64 -4.13
C TYR A 32 -15.41 16.16 -4.23
N ASP A 33 -14.32 16.90 -4.39
CA ASP A 33 -14.33 18.37 -4.44
C ASP A 33 -15.14 18.93 -5.63
N ARG A 34 -15.21 18.19 -6.75
CA ARG A 34 -16.05 18.54 -7.91
C ARG A 34 -17.46 17.94 -7.88
N GLY A 35 -17.84 17.23 -6.81
CA GLY A 35 -19.16 16.64 -6.62
C GLY A 35 -19.38 15.29 -7.30
N ASP A 36 -18.37 14.67 -7.89
CA ASP A 36 -18.49 13.32 -8.47
C ASP A 36 -18.31 12.26 -7.37
N VAL A 37 -19.41 12.00 -6.67
CA VAL A 37 -19.44 11.01 -5.56
C VAL A 37 -19.15 9.60 -6.07
N THR A 38 -19.55 9.26 -7.29
CA THR A 38 -19.34 7.91 -7.84
C THR A 38 -17.86 7.66 -8.07
N GLU A 39 -17.19 8.56 -8.79
CA GLU A 39 -15.75 8.44 -9.06
C GLU A 39 -14.94 8.50 -7.77
N SER A 40 -15.31 9.39 -6.85
CA SER A 40 -14.67 9.48 -5.54
C SER A 40 -14.72 8.16 -4.77
N ASN A 41 -15.90 7.53 -4.71
CA ASN A 41 -16.08 6.26 -4.02
C ASN A 41 -15.32 5.12 -4.71
N VAL A 42 -15.30 5.06 -6.05
CA VAL A 42 -14.55 4.06 -6.81
C VAL A 42 -13.06 4.18 -6.55
N ALA A 43 -12.51 5.40 -6.65
CA ALA A 43 -11.11 5.66 -6.38
C ALA A 43 -10.74 5.33 -4.93
N SER A 44 -11.59 5.72 -3.97
CA SER A 44 -11.38 5.43 -2.54
C SER A 44 -11.38 3.92 -2.24
N ALA A 45 -12.32 3.16 -2.79
CA ALA A 45 -12.37 1.70 -2.60
C ALA A 45 -11.15 0.98 -3.18
N ARG A 46 -10.71 1.40 -4.38
CA ARG A 46 -9.49 0.85 -4.99
C ARG A 46 -8.24 1.24 -4.21
N LYS A 47 -8.13 2.50 -3.76
CA LYS A 47 -7.05 2.98 -2.88
C LYS A 47 -6.96 2.12 -1.61
N ASP A 48 -8.08 1.91 -0.92
CA ASP A 48 -8.12 1.12 0.32
C ASP A 48 -7.69 -0.34 0.07
N ALA A 49 -8.17 -0.96 -1.01
CA ALA A 49 -7.78 -2.31 -1.37
C ALA A 49 -6.29 -2.42 -1.70
N LEU A 50 -5.71 -1.46 -2.42
CA LEU A 50 -4.27 -1.43 -2.70
C LEU A 50 -3.43 -1.21 -1.43
N TYR A 51 -3.87 -0.38 -0.49
CA TYR A 51 -3.17 -0.25 0.80
C TYR A 51 -3.24 -1.52 1.63
N ARG A 52 -4.39 -2.20 1.66
CA ARG A 52 -4.52 -3.51 2.33
C ARG A 52 -3.65 -4.58 1.68
N THR A 53 -3.60 -4.62 0.35
CA THR A 53 -2.69 -5.47 -0.43
C THR A 53 -1.25 -5.24 0.01
N LYS A 54 -0.84 -3.97 0.12
CA LYS A 54 0.51 -3.62 0.56
C LYS A 54 0.80 -4.12 1.98
N THR A 55 -0.12 -3.89 2.91
CA THR A 55 0.02 -4.34 4.29
C THR A 55 0.05 -5.87 4.39
N ASP A 56 -0.76 -6.59 3.62
CA ASP A 56 -0.73 -8.06 3.61
C ASP A 56 0.63 -8.61 3.15
N VAL A 57 1.18 -8.08 2.05
CA VAL A 57 2.51 -8.48 1.56
C VAL A 57 3.59 -8.26 2.62
N LEU A 58 3.61 -7.07 3.24
CA LEU A 58 4.63 -6.76 4.25
C LEU A 58 4.43 -7.58 5.53
N ASN A 59 3.18 -7.86 5.94
CA ASN A 59 2.89 -8.77 7.05
C ASN A 59 3.47 -10.16 6.78
N ARG A 60 3.30 -10.68 5.55
CA ARG A 60 3.82 -12.00 5.14
C ARG A 60 5.34 -12.04 5.16
N ILE A 61 5.99 -10.97 4.70
CA ILE A 61 7.46 -10.84 4.73
C ILE A 61 7.96 -10.82 6.19
N VAL A 62 7.46 -9.90 7.02
CA VAL A 62 7.87 -9.78 8.44
C VAL A 62 7.61 -11.07 9.22
N ALA A 63 6.48 -11.73 8.95
CA ALA A 63 6.14 -12.98 9.62
C ALA A 63 7.13 -14.11 9.27
N ALA A 64 7.57 -14.17 8.01
CA ALA A 64 8.47 -15.19 7.48
C ALA A 64 9.93 -14.96 7.90
N ASP A 65 10.43 -13.74 7.73
CA ASP A 65 11.79 -13.35 8.06
C ASP A 65 11.83 -11.88 8.53
N PRO A 66 11.71 -11.64 9.84
CA PRO A 66 11.75 -10.28 10.38
C PRO A 66 13.14 -9.65 10.28
N GLU A 67 14.22 -10.44 10.18
CA GLU A 67 15.60 -9.92 10.08
C GLU A 67 15.86 -9.28 8.71
N ALA A 68 15.07 -9.65 7.69
CA ALA A 68 15.07 -9.00 6.37
C ALA A 68 14.38 -7.63 6.35
N VAL A 69 13.82 -7.18 7.49
CA VAL A 69 13.04 -5.94 7.60
C VAL A 69 13.58 -5.07 8.72
N THR A 70 13.92 -3.82 8.39
CA THR A 70 14.25 -2.80 9.38
C THR A 70 13.19 -1.70 9.41
N GLY A 71 13.12 -0.96 10.52
CA GLY A 71 12.15 0.11 10.71
C GLY A 71 12.75 1.44 11.17
N GLU A 72 12.11 2.54 10.81
CA GLU A 72 12.36 3.88 11.36
C GLU A 72 11.01 4.61 11.50
N TYR A 73 10.71 5.15 12.68
CA TYR A 73 9.53 5.97 12.91
C TYR A 73 9.75 7.38 12.38
N HIS A 74 8.87 7.81 11.49
CA HIS A 74 8.89 9.11 10.83
C HIS A 74 7.70 9.95 11.27
N ALA A 75 7.93 11.23 11.54
CA ALA A 75 6.87 12.22 11.63
C ALA A 75 6.70 12.87 10.25
N VAL A 76 5.52 12.72 9.67
CA VAL A 76 5.16 13.28 8.35
C VAL A 76 3.88 14.08 8.52
N HIS A 77 3.94 15.39 8.32
CA HIS A 77 2.79 16.30 8.49
C HIS A 77 2.10 16.22 9.87
N GLY A 78 2.86 15.87 10.92
CA GLY A 78 2.36 15.74 12.29
C GLY A 78 1.81 14.36 12.64
N ASP A 79 1.72 13.45 11.68
CA ASP A 79 1.36 12.05 11.90
C ASP A 79 2.61 11.17 12.00
N VAL A 80 2.55 10.15 12.87
CA VAL A 80 3.62 9.16 13.03
C VAL A 80 3.40 7.98 12.10
N TRP A 81 4.45 7.62 11.35
CA TRP A 81 4.49 6.51 10.41
C TRP A 81 5.66 5.61 10.73
N LEU A 82 5.50 4.31 10.57
CA LEU A 82 6.62 3.37 10.52
C LEU A 82 7.08 3.24 9.08
N LEU A 83 8.27 3.72 8.75
CA LEU A 83 8.95 3.35 7.53
C LEU A 83 9.51 1.94 7.72
N VAL A 84 9.12 0.99 6.87
CA VAL A 84 9.78 -0.31 6.79
C VAL A 84 10.67 -0.37 5.55
N THR A 85 11.88 -0.89 5.73
CA THR A 85 12.85 -1.10 4.66
C THR A 85 13.07 -2.60 4.48
N VAL A 86 12.82 -3.10 3.27
CA VAL A 86 12.98 -4.50 2.90
C VAL A 86 13.91 -4.56 1.68
N ASN A 87 15.09 -5.16 1.82
CA ASN A 87 16.08 -5.24 0.73
C ASN A 87 16.34 -3.90 0.00
N GLY A 88 16.33 -2.78 0.74
CA GLY A 88 16.53 -1.42 0.21
C GLY A 88 15.27 -0.74 -0.34
N TRP A 89 14.13 -1.43 -0.36
CA TRP A 89 12.84 -0.85 -0.73
C TRP A 89 12.10 -0.31 0.49
N GLU A 90 11.58 0.91 0.38
CA GLU A 90 11.00 1.66 1.50
C GLU A 90 9.48 1.81 1.40
N PHE A 91 8.76 1.48 2.47
CA PHE A 91 7.31 1.58 2.55
C PHE A 91 6.84 2.17 3.87
N HIS A 92 6.09 3.27 3.82
CA HIS A 92 5.40 3.79 5.01
C HIS A 92 4.15 2.96 5.34
N GLN A 93 4.00 2.65 6.62
CA GLN A 93 2.85 2.00 7.24
C GLN A 93 2.39 2.78 8.48
N PRO A 94 1.09 2.80 8.79
CA PRO A 94 0.65 3.17 10.12
C PRO A 94 1.36 2.30 11.18
N PRO A 95 1.75 2.84 12.35
CA PRO A 95 2.47 2.08 13.38
C PRO A 95 1.79 0.76 13.83
N HIS A 96 0.45 0.70 13.70
CA HIS A 96 -0.37 -0.43 14.09
C HIS A 96 -0.70 -1.40 12.93
N ALA A 97 -0.19 -1.16 11.71
CA ALA A 97 -0.63 -1.89 10.51
C ALA A 97 -0.33 -3.40 10.56
N PHE A 98 0.75 -3.79 11.25
CA PHE A 98 1.16 -5.18 11.40
C PHE A 98 0.52 -5.88 12.60
N GLY A 99 -0.14 -5.14 13.49
CA GLY A 99 -0.43 -5.58 14.86
C GLY A 99 0.83 -5.58 15.73
N SER A 100 0.66 -5.50 17.05
CA SER A 100 1.78 -5.41 18.01
C SER A 100 2.79 -6.55 17.82
N ASP A 101 2.30 -7.78 17.68
CA ASP A 101 3.14 -8.98 17.67
C ASP A 101 4.13 -9.02 16.50
N LEU A 102 3.76 -8.45 15.35
CA LEU A 102 4.65 -8.36 14.18
C LEU A 102 5.48 -7.07 14.21
N THR A 103 4.90 -5.94 14.63
CA THR A 103 5.66 -4.68 14.79
C THR A 103 6.83 -4.86 15.76
N ASP A 104 6.63 -5.55 16.88
CA ASP A 104 7.65 -5.79 17.91
C ASP A 104 8.80 -6.70 17.43
N ARG A 105 8.62 -7.40 16.30
CA ARG A 105 9.66 -8.24 15.68
C ARG A 105 10.56 -7.46 14.74
N ILE A 106 10.18 -6.25 14.33
CA ILE A 106 10.96 -5.42 13.42
C ILE A 106 11.97 -4.64 14.26
N GLU A 107 13.26 -4.72 13.91
CA GLU A 107 14.27 -3.87 14.54
C GLU A 107 14.10 -2.42 14.09
N THR A 108 13.82 -1.51 15.03
CA THR A 108 13.61 -0.08 14.73
C THR A 108 14.77 0.79 15.19
N ALA A 109 15.19 1.74 14.35
CA ALA A 109 16.30 2.66 14.64
C ALA A 109 15.96 3.71 15.71
N ASN A 110 14.68 3.98 15.94
CA ASN A 110 14.14 4.91 16.94
C ASN A 110 12.80 4.39 17.49
N SER A 111 12.14 5.19 18.34
CA SER A 111 10.85 4.83 18.95
C SER A 111 9.69 5.63 18.36
N VAL A 112 8.47 5.13 18.57
CA VAL A 112 7.23 5.81 18.17
C VAL A 112 7.03 7.15 18.90
N ASP A 113 7.59 7.29 20.10
CA ASP A 113 7.52 8.50 20.92
C ASP A 113 8.55 9.56 20.50
N GLU A 114 9.63 9.14 19.83
CA GLU A 114 10.69 10.00 19.31
C GLU A 114 10.87 9.79 17.79
N PRO A 115 9.82 10.08 16.99
CA PRO A 115 9.88 9.91 15.56
C PRO A 115 10.84 10.94 14.94
N ARG A 116 11.55 10.52 13.90
CA ARG A 116 12.39 11.41 13.10
C ARG A 116 11.51 12.31 12.25
N ASP A 117 11.69 13.62 12.34
CA ASP A 117 11.03 14.56 11.45
C ASP A 117 11.61 14.44 10.03
N VAL A 118 10.75 14.11 9.07
CA VAL A 118 11.14 13.99 7.67
C VAL A 118 10.23 14.85 6.80
N PRO A 119 10.80 15.64 5.88
CA PRO A 119 9.98 16.45 5.00
C PRO A 119 9.32 15.54 3.96
N TYR A 120 8.04 15.80 3.64
CA TYR A 120 7.36 15.14 2.53
C TYR A 120 7.85 15.70 1.19
N VAL A 121 9.06 15.30 0.81
CA VAL A 121 9.68 15.73 -0.45
C VAL A 121 9.82 14.52 -1.35
N ARG A 122 9.27 14.66 -2.55
CA ARG A 122 9.49 13.69 -3.61
C ARG A 122 10.97 13.73 -4.01
N ASP A 123 11.66 12.62 -3.81
CA ASP A 123 13.01 12.47 -4.36
C ASP A 123 12.93 12.37 -5.89
N ALA A 124 13.62 13.28 -6.57
CA ALA A 124 13.69 13.32 -8.02
C ALA A 124 14.75 12.37 -8.60
N SER A 125 15.66 11.86 -7.75
CA SER A 125 16.74 10.95 -8.14
C SER A 125 16.32 9.48 -8.17
N VAL A 126 15.18 9.14 -7.57
CA VAL A 126 14.64 7.77 -7.59
C VAL A 126 14.07 7.47 -8.97
N GLU A 127 14.72 6.54 -9.69
CA GLU A 127 14.20 6.00 -10.94
C GLU A 127 12.83 5.34 -10.69
N ARG A 128 11.89 5.67 -11.57
CA ARG A 128 10.55 5.11 -11.48
C ARG A 128 10.56 3.77 -12.20
N SER A 129 9.97 2.76 -11.57
CA SER A 129 9.57 1.55 -12.28
C SER A 129 8.68 1.90 -13.48
N ASP A 130 9.01 1.33 -14.63
CA ASP A 130 8.20 1.37 -15.85
C ASP A 130 7.05 0.34 -15.84
N ARG A 131 6.98 -0.50 -14.79
CA ARG A 131 5.96 -1.53 -14.63
C ARG A 131 4.57 -0.90 -14.49
N SER A 132 3.63 -1.41 -15.28
CA SER A 132 2.24 -0.99 -15.21
C SER A 132 1.55 -1.51 -13.94
N LEU A 133 0.48 -0.86 -13.50
CA LEU A 133 -0.35 -1.39 -12.40
C LEU A 133 -0.88 -2.79 -12.74
N GLU A 134 -1.35 -2.99 -13.97
CA GLU A 134 -1.90 -4.28 -14.42
C GLU A 134 -0.87 -5.41 -14.29
N GLU A 135 0.37 -5.16 -14.71
CA GLU A 135 1.45 -6.12 -14.55
C GLU A 135 1.80 -6.35 -13.08
N ALA A 136 1.95 -5.29 -12.28
CA ALA A 136 2.24 -5.42 -10.84
C ALA A 136 1.17 -6.24 -10.10
N LEU A 137 -0.10 -6.03 -10.42
CA LEU A 137 -1.20 -6.80 -9.85
C LEU A 137 -1.14 -8.27 -10.23
N ARG A 138 -0.83 -8.61 -11.49
CA ARG A 138 -0.68 -10.01 -11.91
C ARG A 138 0.49 -10.69 -11.20
N ARG A 139 1.64 -10.02 -11.09
CA ARG A 139 2.83 -10.55 -10.38
C ARG A 139 2.54 -10.86 -8.91
N LEU A 140 1.77 -9.98 -8.24
CA LEU A 140 1.31 -10.22 -6.87
C LEU A 140 0.34 -11.41 -6.78
N ALA A 141 -0.63 -11.48 -7.71
CA ALA A 141 -1.60 -12.57 -7.76
C ALA A 141 -0.94 -13.93 -8.01
N ASP A 142 0.07 -14.00 -8.88
CA ASP A 142 0.88 -15.21 -9.13
C ASP A 142 1.58 -15.73 -7.85
N ARG A 143 1.75 -14.87 -6.84
CA ARG A 143 2.32 -15.19 -5.51
C ARG A 143 1.26 -15.32 -4.42
N GLY A 144 -0.01 -15.43 -4.82
CA GLY A 144 -1.15 -15.62 -3.93
C GLY A 144 -1.57 -14.35 -3.19
N VAL A 145 -1.39 -13.18 -3.81
CA VAL A 145 -1.90 -11.89 -3.29
C VAL A 145 -2.78 -11.24 -4.35
N ASP A 146 -4.10 -11.47 -4.28
CA ASP A 146 -5.07 -10.84 -5.17
C ASP A 146 -5.63 -9.55 -4.55
N ALA A 147 -5.42 -8.42 -5.22
CA ALA A 147 -5.94 -7.13 -4.75
C ALA A 147 -7.49 -7.08 -4.70
N ASN A 148 -8.19 -7.88 -5.50
CA ASN A 148 -9.65 -7.98 -5.45
C ASN A 148 -10.15 -8.57 -4.12
N ASP A 149 -9.39 -9.45 -3.48
CA ASP A 149 -9.74 -10.03 -2.18
C ASP A 149 -9.74 -9.00 -1.05
N HIS A 150 -9.06 -7.87 -1.26
CA HIS A 150 -8.97 -6.78 -0.30
C HIS A 150 -10.04 -5.69 -0.48
N LEU A 151 -10.87 -5.78 -1.52
CA LEU A 151 -12.01 -4.89 -1.71
C LEU A 151 -13.07 -5.17 -0.65
N ALA A 152 -13.48 -4.13 0.10
CA ALA A 152 -14.57 -4.26 1.07
C ALA A 152 -15.90 -4.68 0.41
N ARG A 153 -16.12 -4.25 -0.83
CA ARG A 153 -17.23 -4.65 -1.70
C ARG A 153 -16.76 -4.68 -3.15
N PRO A 154 -17.20 -5.64 -3.98
CA PRO A 154 -16.82 -5.70 -5.38
C PRO A 154 -17.55 -4.67 -6.25
N THR A 155 -18.57 -4.00 -5.71
CA THR A 155 -19.38 -3.00 -6.42
C THR A 155 -19.72 -1.82 -5.52
N ILE A 156 -19.90 -0.64 -6.11
CA ILE A 156 -20.35 0.58 -5.45
C ILE A 156 -21.63 1.09 -6.12
N SER A 157 -22.58 1.59 -5.35
CA SER A 157 -23.73 2.33 -5.86
C SER A 157 -23.29 3.74 -6.25
N GLY A 158 -23.32 4.02 -7.54
CA GLY A 158 -23.10 5.35 -8.10
C GLY A 158 -24.39 6.17 -8.18
N GLU A 159 -24.29 7.31 -8.86
CA GLU A 159 -25.44 8.15 -9.16
C GLU A 159 -26.52 7.37 -9.93
N HIS A 160 -27.78 7.70 -9.67
CA HIS A 160 -28.95 7.04 -10.25
C HIS A 160 -29.02 5.52 -9.96
N ASP A 161 -28.51 5.10 -8.79
CA ASP A 161 -28.52 3.71 -8.32
C ASP A 161 -27.82 2.71 -9.26
N ARG A 162 -26.89 3.19 -10.10
CA ARG A 162 -26.10 2.32 -10.99
C ARG A 162 -24.99 1.64 -10.20
N LEU A 163 -24.92 0.32 -10.29
CA LEU A 163 -23.81 -0.45 -9.71
C LEU A 163 -22.57 -0.35 -10.61
N VAL A 164 -21.46 0.10 -10.03
CA VAL A 164 -20.14 0.15 -10.67
C VAL A 164 -19.28 -0.96 -10.10
N ASP A 165 -18.76 -1.81 -10.97
CA ASP A 165 -17.81 -2.86 -10.60
C ASP A 165 -16.42 -2.26 -10.38
N VAL A 166 -15.88 -2.43 -9.18
CA VAL A 166 -14.59 -1.82 -8.80
C VAL A 166 -13.41 -2.76 -8.93
N ARG A 167 -13.66 -4.06 -9.20
CA ARG A 167 -12.62 -5.07 -9.35
C ARG A 167 -11.69 -4.77 -10.52
N TRP A 168 -10.43 -5.14 -10.38
CA TRP A 168 -9.47 -5.11 -11.48
C TRP A 168 -9.77 -6.27 -12.43
N ALA A 169 -10.08 -5.95 -13.68
CA ALA A 169 -10.43 -6.94 -14.70
C ALA A 169 -9.25 -7.83 -15.09
N CYS A 170 -8.01 -7.37 -14.90
CA CYS A 170 -6.81 -8.14 -15.17
C CYS A 170 -6.54 -9.28 -14.17
N LEU A 171 -7.33 -9.34 -13.10
CA LEU A 171 -7.29 -10.34 -12.02
C LEU A 171 -8.57 -11.20 -12.04
N ARG A 172 -9.11 -11.49 -13.23
CA ARG A 172 -10.30 -12.32 -13.43
C ARG A 172 -10.00 -13.50 -14.31
#